data_AF-V5AJ06-F1
#
_entry.id   AF-V5AJ06-F1
#
_cell.length_a   1.000
_cell.length_b   1.000
_cell.length_c   1.000
_cell.angle_alpha   90.00
_cell.angle_beta   90.00
_cell.angle_gamma   90.00
#
_symmetry.space_group_name_H-M   'P 1'
#
loop_
_entity.id
_entity.type
_entity.pdbx_description
1 polymer ?
#
loop_
_entity_poly.entity_id
_entity_poly.type
_entity_poly.pdbx_seq_one_letter_code
_entity_poly.pdbx_strand_id
1 'polypeptide(L)'
;MPSYLPDTVVLQLHRDDGEAEFADCMDANSLTFVALGDAERPVFCGIDAAAQPHHEGAQRALVSAAGIVSGICRRLLRIPFGMSEFSELLRRAYNTEKGNRNNSLNGSTETALLAHAFLDAVWAEESFRCLSTTCRVGNILGSTGIGSATRDLAVDKWLPDQDIMELRDELMIARTAYDHRHCGYESNRPVSDMEEEGMKRVNAIESNREEARKRQPSVFCERAKHEAEKMTKELERRGGTTLDEHERALEAKKRESSALQADRESRNWECEHTVENIRTRKQYEESASDRLRQAMQQPEQELSLRQSAIETREQQLEMVQLDRARGREAVMRERHSIEAARRTVREERCRQRRQWIHQIKEMNAKFPEQVRPLAEERKKKREQATAKEDAAERALAADIKMIEEYLPKLISLEDIPVNPEETGIIRRQFDEVFTQEEQT
;
A
#
# COMPACT_ATOMS: atom_id res chain seq x y z
N MET A 1 28.71 35.26 -52.32
CA MET A 1 29.03 35.19 -50.88
C MET A 1 27.79 35.63 -50.13
N PRO A 2 27.26 34.82 -49.21
CA PRO A 2 26.25 35.29 -48.25
C PRO A 2 26.80 36.51 -47.51
N SER A 3 25.93 37.43 -47.10
CA SER A 3 26.31 38.61 -46.33
C SER A 3 26.98 38.20 -45.01
N TYR A 4 28.19 38.69 -44.78
CA TYR A 4 28.95 38.52 -43.52
C TYR A 4 28.10 39.01 -42.34
N LEU A 5 27.83 38.13 -41.37
CA LEU A 5 27.15 38.46 -40.12
C LEU A 5 28.17 38.32 -38.99
N PRO A 6 28.81 39.43 -38.56
CA PRO A 6 29.93 39.37 -37.61
C PRO A 6 29.51 39.09 -36.17
N ASP A 7 28.21 39.16 -35.86
CA ASP A 7 27.77 39.25 -34.48
C ASP A 7 27.58 37.87 -33.85
N THR A 8 28.13 37.71 -32.64
CA THR A 8 27.85 36.55 -31.79
C THR A 8 26.38 36.62 -31.36
N VAL A 9 25.57 35.65 -31.79
CA VAL A 9 24.16 35.57 -31.41
C VAL A 9 24.01 34.61 -30.24
N VAL A 10 23.39 35.09 -29.15
CA VAL A 10 23.08 34.30 -27.96
C VAL A 10 21.56 34.14 -27.87
N LEU A 11 21.10 32.89 -27.86
CA LEU A 11 19.70 32.54 -27.58
C LEU A 11 19.67 31.72 -26.29
N GLN A 12 19.03 32.26 -25.26
CA GLN A 12 18.88 31.59 -23.98
C GLN A 12 17.42 31.17 -23.80
N LEU A 13 17.20 29.87 -23.58
CA LEU A 13 15.91 29.30 -23.28
C LEU A 13 15.84 29.01 -21.79
N HIS A 14 14.88 29.64 -21.13
CA HIS A 14 14.57 29.42 -19.71
C HIS A 14 13.44 28.40 -19.63
N ARG A 15 13.52 27.51 -18.63
CA ARG A 15 12.44 26.60 -18.30
C ARG A 15 11.86 27.04 -16.97
N ASP A 16 10.64 27.58 -17.02
CA ASP A 16 9.87 27.95 -15.85
C ASP A 16 8.80 26.87 -15.61
N ASP A 17 8.74 26.32 -14.40
CA ASP A 17 7.77 25.25 -14.07
C ASP A 17 6.40 25.83 -13.63
N GLY A 18 6.23 27.18 -13.55
CA GLY A 18 4.94 27.83 -13.29
C GLY A 18 4.86 29.35 -13.57
N GLU A 19 3.64 29.89 -13.71
CA GLU A 19 3.36 31.31 -14.04
C GLU A 19 3.90 32.32 -13.02
N ALA A 20 4.06 31.92 -11.75
CA ALA A 20 4.61 32.79 -10.70
C ALA A 20 6.14 32.96 -10.80
N GLU A 21 6.85 31.98 -11.38
CA GLU A 21 8.31 32.02 -11.57
C GLU A 21 8.69 32.80 -12.84
N PHE A 22 7.79 32.83 -13.84
CA PHE A 22 7.93 33.61 -15.07
C PHE A 22 8.04 35.13 -14.80
N ALA A 23 7.40 35.64 -13.74
CA ALA A 23 7.43 37.06 -13.39
C ALA A 23 8.79 37.54 -12.87
N ASP A 24 9.60 36.64 -12.29
CA ASP A 24 10.89 36.94 -11.68
C ASP A 24 12.11 36.53 -12.55
N CYS A 25 11.88 36.02 -13.78
CA CYS A 25 12.89 35.65 -14.78
C CYS A 25 14.16 35.04 -14.13
N MET A 26 14.00 33.87 -13.51
CA MET A 26 15.11 33.21 -12.83
C MET A 26 16.07 32.61 -13.86
N ASP A 27 17.31 33.10 -13.92
CA ASP A 27 18.41 32.56 -14.74
C ASP A 27 18.91 31.18 -14.26
N ALA A 28 18.02 30.32 -13.77
CA ALA A 28 18.35 28.99 -13.27
C ALA A 28 18.04 27.92 -14.32
N ASN A 29 18.94 26.95 -14.50
CA ASN A 29 18.77 25.80 -15.40
C ASN A 29 18.37 26.16 -16.85
N SER A 30 19.01 27.19 -17.42
CA SER A 30 18.77 27.64 -18.78
C SER A 30 19.60 26.87 -19.82
N LEU A 31 19.04 26.71 -21.02
CA LEU A 31 19.73 26.17 -22.19
C LEU A 31 20.17 27.35 -23.07
N THR A 32 21.48 27.53 -23.26
CA THR A 32 22.02 28.62 -24.08
C THR A 32 22.58 28.08 -25.39
N PHE A 33 22.06 28.58 -26.52
CA PHE A 33 22.64 28.42 -27.84
C PHE A 33 23.47 29.66 -28.17
N VAL A 34 24.72 29.46 -28.56
CA VAL A 34 25.60 30.56 -28.98
C VAL A 34 26.14 30.28 -30.37
N ALA A 35 25.80 31.15 -31.31
CA ALA A 35 26.43 31.22 -32.61
C ALA A 35 27.57 32.23 -32.52
N LEU A 36 28.81 31.74 -32.48
CA LEU A 36 30.00 32.58 -32.45
C LEU A 36 30.25 33.16 -33.85
N GLY A 37 30.77 34.39 -33.91
CA GLY A 37 31.20 34.98 -35.18
C GLY A 37 32.35 34.22 -35.84
N ASP A 38 32.57 34.46 -37.14
CA ASP A 38 33.51 33.69 -37.95
C ASP A 38 34.99 33.92 -37.56
N ALA A 39 35.77 32.83 -37.55
CA ALA A 39 37.20 32.82 -37.22
C ALA A 39 38.12 33.18 -38.42
N GLU A 40 37.55 33.65 -39.52
CA GLU A 40 38.22 33.91 -40.79
C GLU A 40 39.18 35.10 -40.75
N ARG A 41 40.09 35.24 -41.73
CA ARG A 41 40.93 36.44 -41.84
C ARG A 41 40.24 37.51 -42.68
N PRO A 42 40.38 38.80 -42.33
CA PRO A 42 39.80 39.90 -43.10
C PRO A 42 40.14 39.89 -44.59
N VAL A 43 41.32 39.36 -44.93
CA VAL A 43 41.84 39.25 -46.31
C VAL A 43 40.98 38.34 -47.18
N PHE A 44 40.34 37.31 -46.60
CA PHE A 44 39.50 36.37 -47.35
C PHE A 44 38.03 36.81 -47.44
N CYS A 45 37.53 37.55 -46.45
CA CYS A 45 36.12 37.96 -46.38
C CYS A 45 35.83 39.31 -47.10
N GLY A 46 36.87 40.02 -47.56
CA GLY A 46 36.70 41.32 -48.22
C GLY A 46 36.09 42.37 -47.30
N ILE A 47 36.48 42.38 -46.02
CA ILE A 47 35.90 43.25 -44.99
C ILE A 47 36.21 44.72 -45.30
N ASP A 48 35.18 45.56 -45.32
CA ASP A 48 35.34 47.00 -45.49
C ASP A 48 35.81 47.68 -44.18
N ALA A 49 36.26 48.94 -44.29
CA ALA A 49 36.73 49.68 -43.12
C ALA A 49 35.64 49.91 -42.05
N ALA A 50 34.35 49.78 -42.40
CA ALA A 50 33.23 49.96 -41.50
C ALA A 50 32.89 48.67 -40.70
N ALA A 51 33.14 47.49 -41.29
CA ALA A 51 32.92 46.17 -40.69
C ALA A 51 34.15 45.63 -39.94
N GLN A 52 35.33 46.23 -40.14
CA GLN A 52 36.56 45.93 -39.39
C GLN A 52 36.40 45.90 -37.85
N PRO A 53 35.76 46.90 -37.18
CA PRO A 53 35.60 46.85 -35.73
C PRO A 53 34.71 45.70 -35.26
N HIS A 54 33.71 45.31 -36.05
CA HIS A 54 32.83 44.17 -35.73
C HIS A 54 33.59 42.84 -35.83
N HIS A 55 34.41 42.68 -36.87
CA HIS A 55 35.28 41.53 -37.02
C HIS A 55 36.27 41.40 -35.85
N GLU A 56 36.92 42.50 -35.45
CA GLU A 56 37.84 42.50 -34.31
C GLU A 56 37.13 42.21 -32.97
N GLY A 57 35.87 42.61 -32.85
CA GLY A 57 35.01 42.26 -31.71
C GLY A 57 34.72 40.77 -31.65
N ALA A 58 34.32 40.16 -32.78
CA ALA A 58 34.06 38.73 -32.90
C ALA A 58 35.32 37.90 -32.59
N GLN A 59 36.46 38.28 -33.14
CA GLN A 59 37.76 37.62 -32.88
C GLN A 59 38.16 37.70 -31.41
N ARG A 60 37.92 38.84 -30.74
CA ARG A 60 38.16 38.97 -29.29
C ARG A 60 37.25 38.05 -28.48
N ALA A 61 35.98 37.95 -28.84
CA ALA A 61 35.03 37.03 -28.20
C ALA A 61 35.45 35.57 -28.38
N LEU A 62 35.87 35.16 -29.59
CA LEU A 62 36.39 33.83 -29.90
C LEU A 62 37.64 33.46 -29.09
N VAL A 63 38.61 34.37 -29.02
CA VAL A 63 39.84 34.14 -28.26
C VAL A 63 39.54 34.05 -26.76
N SER A 64 38.65 34.90 -26.24
CA SER A 64 38.18 34.84 -24.86
C SER A 64 37.47 33.51 -24.56
N ALA A 65 36.58 33.07 -25.45
CA ALA A 65 35.87 31.80 -25.37
C ALA A 65 36.84 30.61 -25.30
N ALA A 66 37.76 30.52 -26.27
CA ALA A 66 38.74 29.45 -26.35
C ALA A 66 39.65 29.41 -25.11
N GLY A 67 40.06 30.57 -24.59
CA GLY A 67 40.86 30.67 -23.37
C GLY A 67 40.14 30.17 -22.11
N ILE A 68 38.86 30.52 -21.96
CA ILE A 68 38.02 30.09 -20.82
C ILE A 68 37.79 28.59 -20.86
N VAL A 69 37.32 28.08 -22.00
CA VAL A 69 37.01 26.65 -22.16
C VAL A 69 38.29 25.82 -21.99
N SER A 70 39.42 26.25 -22.57
CA SER A 70 40.70 25.56 -22.35
C SER A 70 41.14 25.58 -20.88
N GLY A 71 40.91 26.69 -20.16
CA GLY A 71 41.19 26.80 -18.74
C GLY A 71 40.32 25.88 -17.87
N ILE A 72 39.03 25.76 -18.21
CA ILE A 72 38.07 24.84 -17.56
C ILE A 72 38.50 23.40 -17.79
N CYS A 73 38.75 23.01 -19.04
CA CYS A 73 39.20 21.65 -19.36
C CYS A 73 40.48 21.32 -18.57
N ARG A 74 41.49 22.21 -18.60
CA ARG A 74 42.75 22.01 -17.88
C ARG A 74 42.67 22.17 -16.36
N ARG A 75 41.48 22.38 -15.79
CA ARG A 75 41.24 22.56 -14.35
C ARG A 75 42.11 23.65 -13.72
N LEU A 76 42.31 24.75 -14.42
CA LEU A 76 43.08 25.87 -13.90
C LEU A 76 42.35 26.49 -12.69
N LEU A 77 43.09 26.79 -11.63
CA LEU A 77 42.59 27.47 -10.43
C LEU A 77 42.07 28.89 -10.71
N ARG A 78 42.51 29.51 -11.81
CA ARG A 78 42.08 30.84 -12.25
C ARG A 78 41.71 30.78 -13.72
N ILE A 79 40.42 30.91 -14.00
CA ILE A 79 39.87 31.00 -15.35
C ILE A 79 39.62 32.50 -15.65
N PRO A 80 40.04 33.00 -16.83
CA PRO A 80 39.95 34.42 -17.17
C PRO A 80 38.53 34.83 -17.60
N PHE A 81 37.58 34.79 -16.67
CA PHE A 81 36.24 35.35 -16.88
C PHE A 81 36.26 36.89 -16.80
N GLY A 82 35.39 37.57 -17.56
CA GLY A 82 35.21 39.03 -17.51
C GLY A 82 35.91 39.82 -18.63
N MET A 83 36.37 39.15 -19.69
CA MET A 83 36.97 39.79 -20.86
C MET A 83 35.97 40.09 -22.00
N SER A 84 34.74 39.57 -21.89
CA SER A 84 33.63 39.76 -22.83
C SER A 84 32.28 39.45 -22.16
N GLU A 85 31.16 39.97 -22.69
CA GLU A 85 29.82 39.60 -22.21
C GLU A 85 29.59 38.08 -22.29
N PHE A 86 30.08 37.46 -23.36
CA PHE A 86 30.08 36.01 -23.51
C PHE A 86 30.87 35.29 -22.40
N SER A 87 32.00 35.86 -21.94
CA SER A 87 32.73 35.30 -20.80
C SER A 87 31.97 35.39 -19.48
N GLU A 88 31.14 36.42 -19.29
CA GLU A 88 30.29 36.54 -18.11
C GLU A 88 29.12 35.55 -18.16
N LEU A 89 28.57 35.32 -19.35
CA LEU A 89 27.59 34.25 -19.58
C LEU A 89 28.19 32.88 -19.21
N LEU A 90 29.39 32.56 -19.70
CA LEU A 90 30.07 31.31 -19.33
C LEU A 90 30.36 31.25 -17.82
N ARG A 91 30.69 32.38 -17.20
CA ARG A 91 30.92 32.45 -15.75
C ARG A 91 29.67 32.03 -14.96
N ARG A 92 28.49 32.50 -15.39
CA ARG A 92 27.19 32.13 -14.83
C ARG A 92 26.84 30.68 -15.12
N ALA A 93 26.99 30.25 -16.37
CA ALA A 93 26.71 28.88 -16.79
C ALA A 93 27.51 27.86 -15.97
N TYR A 94 28.78 28.12 -15.65
CA TYR A 94 29.61 27.21 -14.84
C TYR A 94 29.55 27.46 -13.31
N ASN A 95 28.57 28.24 -12.81
CA ASN A 95 28.41 28.53 -11.38
C ASN A 95 29.66 29.16 -10.70
N THR A 96 30.45 29.93 -11.46
CA THR A 96 31.69 30.55 -10.98
C THR A 96 31.53 32.04 -10.62
N GLU A 97 30.31 32.58 -10.72
CA GLU A 97 29.99 33.94 -10.30
C GLU A 97 29.78 33.99 -8.77
N LYS A 98 30.58 34.80 -8.08
CA LYS A 98 30.52 34.89 -6.61
C LYS A 98 29.30 35.69 -6.18
N GLY A 99 28.46 35.10 -5.33
CA GLY A 99 27.29 35.77 -4.75
C GLY A 99 26.02 35.68 -5.59
N ASN A 100 26.03 34.94 -6.70
CA ASN A 100 24.82 34.64 -7.46
C ASN A 100 23.94 33.67 -6.66
N ARG A 101 22.67 34.06 -6.43
CA ARG A 101 21.68 33.27 -5.70
C ARG A 101 21.31 31.97 -6.43
N ASN A 102 21.47 31.94 -7.76
CA ASN A 102 21.08 30.80 -8.59
C ASN A 102 22.13 29.68 -8.61
N ASN A 103 23.35 29.91 -8.08
CA ASN A 103 24.40 28.89 -8.05
C ASN A 103 24.02 27.63 -7.25
N SER A 104 23.16 27.75 -6.24
CA SER A 104 22.65 26.60 -5.47
C SER A 104 21.52 25.85 -6.18
N LEU A 105 20.90 26.47 -7.19
CA LEU A 105 19.78 25.92 -7.96
C LEU A 105 20.25 25.27 -9.27
N ASN A 106 21.37 25.74 -9.82
CA ASN A 106 21.94 25.24 -11.07
C ASN A 106 22.62 23.89 -10.89
N GLY A 107 22.28 22.93 -11.75
CA GLY A 107 22.98 21.66 -11.88
C GLY A 107 24.39 21.80 -12.49
N SER A 108 25.04 20.66 -12.75
CA SER A 108 26.29 20.63 -13.52
C SER A 108 26.02 20.98 -14.98
N THR A 109 26.71 21.99 -15.50
CA THR A 109 26.54 22.44 -16.89
C THR A 109 27.27 21.53 -17.87
N GLU A 110 26.51 20.99 -18.82
CA GLU A 110 27.04 20.30 -20.00
C GLU A 110 27.22 21.29 -21.15
N THR A 111 28.30 21.14 -21.90
CA THR A 111 28.62 22.05 -23.01
C THR A 111 29.08 21.26 -24.21
N ALA A 112 28.42 21.51 -25.35
CA ALA A 112 28.79 20.96 -26.64
C ALA A 112 29.30 22.08 -27.53
N LEU A 113 30.50 21.90 -28.10
CA LEU A 113 31.06 22.79 -29.11
C LEU A 113 30.88 22.16 -30.49
N LEU A 114 30.19 22.86 -31.38
CA LEU A 114 30.05 22.48 -32.78
C LEU A 114 30.97 23.37 -33.62
N ALA A 115 31.96 22.76 -34.27
CA ALA A 115 32.91 23.45 -35.12
C ALA A 115 32.57 23.19 -36.59
N HIS A 116 32.47 24.26 -37.38
CA HIS A 116 32.34 24.17 -38.83
C HIS A 116 33.68 24.51 -39.47
N ALA A 117 34.08 23.71 -40.46
CA ALA A 117 35.33 23.88 -41.19
C ALA A 117 35.07 23.69 -42.68
N PHE A 118 35.79 24.46 -43.51
CA PHE A 118 35.71 24.34 -44.96
C PHE A 118 36.68 23.26 -45.46
N LEU A 119 36.25 22.53 -46.49
CA LEU A 119 37.03 21.50 -47.18
C LEU A 119 37.93 22.07 -48.30
N ASP A 120 37.81 23.35 -48.60
CA ASP A 120 38.55 24.02 -49.66
C ASP A 120 39.99 24.34 -49.21
N ALA A 121 40.97 24.09 -50.10
CA ALA A 121 42.38 24.38 -49.88
C ALA A 121 42.63 25.87 -49.59
N VAL A 122 41.80 26.77 -50.11
CA VAL A 122 41.89 28.23 -49.83
C VAL A 122 41.68 28.53 -48.34
N TRP A 123 40.87 27.73 -47.64
CA TRP A 123 40.51 27.89 -46.24
C TRP A 123 41.23 26.90 -45.31
N ALA A 124 42.25 26.19 -45.81
CA ALA A 124 42.91 25.12 -45.08
C ALA A 124 43.55 25.60 -43.76
N GLU A 125 44.12 26.81 -43.72
CA GLU A 125 44.72 27.37 -42.51
C GLU A 125 43.66 27.72 -41.45
N GLU A 126 42.52 28.29 -41.84
CA GLU A 126 41.39 28.63 -40.98
C GLU A 126 40.71 27.37 -40.45
N SER A 127 40.46 26.39 -41.32
CA SER A 127 39.93 25.07 -40.96
C SER A 127 40.85 24.35 -39.97
N PHE A 128 42.17 24.39 -40.19
CA PHE A 128 43.15 23.83 -39.27
C PHE A 128 43.13 24.52 -37.90
N ARG A 129 43.04 25.85 -37.86
CA ARG A 129 42.92 26.62 -36.60
C ARG A 129 41.62 26.29 -35.85
N CYS A 130 40.50 26.17 -36.55
CA CYS A 130 39.20 25.79 -35.97
C CYS A 130 39.27 24.40 -35.32
N LEU A 131 39.77 23.41 -36.06
CA LEU A 131 39.90 22.02 -35.58
C LEU A 131 40.89 21.88 -34.43
N SER A 132 42.09 22.48 -34.55
CA SER A 132 43.11 22.43 -33.48
C SER A 132 42.65 23.09 -32.18
N THR A 133 41.84 24.16 -32.27
CA THR A 133 41.23 24.80 -31.10
C THR A 133 40.19 23.89 -30.46
N THR A 134 39.38 23.20 -31.26
CA THR A 134 38.42 22.20 -30.78
C THR A 134 39.12 21.03 -30.07
N CYS A 135 40.26 20.55 -30.58
CA CYS A 135 41.04 19.50 -29.92
C CYS A 135 41.58 19.91 -28.54
N ARG A 136 41.94 21.19 -28.35
CA ARG A 136 42.35 21.71 -27.03
C ARG A 136 41.22 21.71 -26.00
N VAL A 137 39.98 21.74 -26.47
CA VAL A 137 38.77 21.65 -25.66
C VAL A 137 38.38 20.20 -25.40
N GLY A 138 38.53 19.29 -26.38
CA GLY A 138 38.04 17.91 -26.29
C GLY A 138 38.97 16.85 -25.66
N ASN A 139 40.28 17.09 -25.54
CA ASN A 139 41.23 16.05 -25.10
C ASN A 139 41.40 15.93 -23.58
N ILE A 140 40.31 15.63 -22.86
CA ILE A 140 40.36 15.09 -21.48
C ILE A 140 39.30 14.00 -21.35
N LEU A 141 39.67 12.77 -21.72
CA LEU A 141 38.98 11.58 -21.23
C LEU A 141 39.16 11.53 -19.70
N GLY A 142 38.13 11.96 -18.97
CA GLY A 142 38.04 11.80 -17.51
C GLY A 142 37.57 13.03 -16.76
N SER A 143 36.27 13.08 -16.49
CA SER A 143 35.63 13.75 -15.34
C SER A 143 34.97 15.15 -15.47
N THR A 144 34.73 15.68 -16.67
CA THR A 144 33.71 16.74 -16.84
C THR A 144 32.95 16.48 -18.13
N GLY A 145 31.62 16.43 -18.09
CA GLY A 145 30.71 16.11 -19.20
C GLY A 145 30.72 17.14 -20.34
N ILE A 146 31.89 17.43 -20.90
CA ILE A 146 32.10 18.21 -22.11
C ILE A 146 32.43 17.19 -23.20
N GLY A 147 31.40 16.66 -23.84
CA GLY A 147 31.56 15.83 -25.02
C GLY A 147 31.66 16.71 -26.25
N SER A 148 32.80 16.68 -26.96
CA SER A 148 32.81 17.11 -28.35
C SER A 148 32.04 16.06 -29.17
N ALA A 149 30.76 16.30 -29.42
CA ALA A 149 29.98 15.47 -30.32
C ALA A 149 30.34 15.82 -31.77
N THR A 150 31.47 15.29 -32.27
CA THR A 150 31.71 15.20 -33.72
C THR A 150 30.79 14.11 -34.25
N ARG A 151 29.52 14.44 -34.48
CA ARG A 151 28.54 13.53 -35.05
C ARG A 151 28.71 13.53 -36.56
N ASP A 152 29.25 12.43 -37.07
CA ASP A 152 29.20 11.90 -38.43
C ASP A 152 28.98 12.91 -39.56
N LEU A 153 30.07 13.57 -39.98
CA LEU A 153 30.27 13.81 -41.40
C LEU A 153 31.11 12.65 -41.92
N ALA A 154 30.55 11.89 -42.86
CA ALA A 154 31.26 10.83 -43.57
C ALA A 154 32.40 11.44 -44.39
N VAL A 155 33.56 11.62 -43.75
CA VAL A 155 34.80 12.06 -44.38
C VAL A 155 35.86 11.08 -43.91
N ASP A 156 36.37 10.29 -44.85
CA ASP A 156 37.46 9.36 -44.63
C ASP A 156 38.64 10.09 -43.99
N LYS A 157 38.89 9.74 -42.73
CA LYS A 157 40.13 9.87 -41.95
C LYS A 157 41.08 11.00 -42.39
N TRP A 158 40.79 12.21 -41.93
CA TRP A 158 41.85 13.20 -41.72
C TRP A 158 42.58 12.82 -40.44
N LEU A 159 43.89 12.56 -40.54
CA LEU A 159 44.79 12.39 -39.39
C LEU A 159 45.64 13.66 -39.35
N PRO A 160 45.21 14.69 -38.61
CA PRO A 160 45.74 16.05 -38.77
C PRO A 160 47.24 16.16 -38.51
N ASP A 161 47.81 15.31 -37.66
CA ASP A 161 49.24 15.31 -37.37
C ASP A 161 50.08 14.79 -38.54
N GLN A 162 49.51 13.94 -39.38
CA GLN A 162 50.18 13.40 -40.57
C GLN A 162 50.14 14.41 -41.73
N ASP A 163 49.00 15.07 -41.93
CA ASP A 163 48.79 16.03 -43.01
C ASP A 163 49.61 17.34 -42.83
N ILE A 164 49.88 17.75 -41.58
CA ILE A 164 50.78 18.91 -41.29
C ILE A 164 52.23 18.62 -41.69
N MET A 165 52.70 17.39 -41.47
CA MET A 165 54.05 17.00 -41.85
C MET A 165 54.19 16.90 -43.36
N GLU A 166 53.17 16.36 -44.04
CA GLU A 166 53.13 16.26 -45.50
C GLU A 166 53.11 17.65 -46.15
N LEU A 167 52.29 18.60 -45.66
CA LEU A 167 52.27 19.98 -46.15
C LEU A 167 53.60 20.73 -45.93
N ARG A 168 54.28 20.46 -44.80
CA ARG A 168 55.61 21.01 -44.53
C ARG A 168 56.66 20.48 -45.51
N ASP A 169 56.62 19.19 -45.81
CA ASP A 169 57.54 18.56 -46.77
C ASP A 169 57.28 19.10 -48.19
N GLU A 170 56.02 19.27 -48.59
CA GLU A 170 55.65 19.84 -49.89
C GLU A 170 56.14 21.29 -50.05
N LEU A 171 55.99 22.14 -49.03
CA LEU A 171 56.51 23.51 -49.06
C LEU A 171 58.05 23.56 -49.13
N MET A 172 58.73 22.59 -48.52
CA MET A 172 60.19 22.47 -48.56
C MET A 172 60.67 22.03 -49.96
N ILE A 173 59.93 21.13 -50.62
CA ILE A 173 60.14 20.72 -52.01
C ILE A 173 59.88 21.89 -52.97
N ALA A 174 58.79 22.64 -52.79
CA ALA A 174 58.48 23.80 -53.62
C ALA A 174 59.56 24.89 -53.52
N ARG A 175 60.11 25.12 -52.32
CA ARG A 175 61.23 26.03 -52.11
C ARG A 175 62.51 25.54 -52.78
N THR A 176 62.85 24.26 -52.68
CA THR A 176 64.04 23.70 -53.34
C THR A 176 63.91 23.68 -54.85
N ALA A 177 62.70 23.50 -55.40
CA ALA A 177 62.42 23.64 -56.82
C ALA A 177 62.54 25.10 -57.31
N TYR A 178 62.09 26.07 -56.50
CA TYR A 178 62.23 27.51 -56.80
C TYR A 178 63.69 27.98 -56.76
N ASP A 179 64.48 27.46 -55.82
CA ASP A 179 65.90 27.79 -55.67
C ASP A 179 66.81 27.03 -56.67
N HIS A 180 66.25 26.11 -57.47
CA HIS A 180 67.01 25.35 -58.46
C HIS A 180 67.33 26.19 -59.71
N ARG A 181 68.52 26.82 -59.73
CA ARG A 181 69.11 27.35 -60.97
C ARG A 181 69.51 26.19 -61.89
N HIS A 182 68.98 26.20 -63.11
CA HIS A 182 69.29 25.26 -64.19
C HIS A 182 70.80 25.27 -64.51
N CYS A 183 71.57 24.28 -64.04
CA CYS A 183 73.00 24.11 -64.34
C CYS A 183 73.23 23.50 -65.74
N GLY A 184 72.71 24.14 -66.78
CA GLY A 184 72.68 23.59 -68.15
C GLY A 184 73.75 24.13 -69.12
N TYR A 185 74.58 25.09 -68.75
CA TYR A 185 75.57 25.66 -69.65
C TYR A 185 76.92 25.77 -68.95
N GLU A 186 77.70 24.68 -68.96
CA GLU A 186 79.18 24.68 -68.87
C GLU A 186 79.72 23.23 -68.91
N SER A 187 79.51 22.53 -70.03
CA SER A 187 80.19 21.24 -70.28
C SER A 187 80.09 20.84 -71.76
N ASN A 188 81.21 20.94 -72.50
CA ASN A 188 81.35 20.43 -73.87
C ASN A 188 81.84 18.97 -73.89
N ARG A 189 81.05 18.05 -73.31
CA ARG A 189 81.21 16.60 -73.54
C ARG A 189 79.85 15.97 -73.83
N PRO A 190 79.71 15.18 -74.92
CA PRO A 190 78.49 14.41 -75.14
C PRO A 190 78.48 13.28 -74.12
N VAL A 191 77.61 13.39 -73.12
CA VAL A 191 77.35 12.32 -72.16
C VAL A 191 76.26 11.44 -72.74
N SER A 192 76.65 10.33 -73.35
CA SER A 192 75.75 9.21 -73.63
C SER A 192 75.51 8.44 -72.33
N ASP A 193 74.24 8.27 -71.95
CA ASP A 193 73.69 7.64 -70.72
C ASP A 193 73.50 8.50 -69.46
N MET A 194 72.98 9.73 -69.59
CA MET A 194 72.50 10.52 -68.43
C MET A 194 71.35 9.84 -67.66
N GLU A 195 70.49 9.08 -68.34
CA GLU A 195 69.32 8.45 -67.71
C GLU A 195 69.73 7.29 -66.78
N GLU A 196 70.73 6.50 -67.16
CA GLU A 196 71.14 5.32 -66.39
C GLU A 196 71.93 5.70 -65.12
N GLU A 197 72.83 6.69 -65.20
CA GLU A 197 73.49 7.24 -64.01
C GLU A 197 72.51 7.98 -63.09
N GLY A 198 71.54 8.69 -63.66
CA GLY A 198 70.46 9.33 -62.91
C GLY A 198 69.65 8.30 -62.12
N MET A 199 69.22 7.22 -62.78
CA MET A 199 68.42 6.16 -62.15
C MET A 199 69.18 5.41 -61.06
N LYS A 200 70.50 5.17 -61.22
CA LYS A 200 71.33 4.57 -60.17
C LYS A 200 71.43 5.45 -58.91
N ARG A 201 71.56 6.76 -59.06
CA ARG A 201 71.61 7.70 -57.92
C ARG A 201 70.25 7.82 -57.23
N VAL A 202 69.16 7.85 -58.00
CA VAL A 202 67.79 7.88 -57.46
C VAL A 202 67.53 6.61 -56.64
N ASN A 203 67.83 5.43 -57.17
CA ASN A 203 67.64 4.16 -56.47
C ASN A 203 68.46 4.09 -55.16
N ALA A 204 69.69 4.62 -55.15
CA ALA A 204 70.52 4.67 -53.94
C ALA A 204 69.94 5.62 -52.87
N ILE A 205 69.38 6.76 -53.28
CA ILE A 205 68.74 7.72 -52.37
C ILE A 205 67.43 7.15 -51.81
N GLU A 206 66.62 6.52 -52.65
CA GLU A 206 65.38 5.86 -52.24
C GLU A 206 65.65 4.72 -51.26
N SER A 207 66.62 3.85 -51.55
CA SER A 207 67.02 2.77 -50.63
C SER A 207 67.47 3.31 -49.26
N ASN A 208 68.27 4.38 -49.23
CA ASN A 208 68.70 5.01 -47.97
C ASN A 208 67.55 5.69 -47.21
N ARG A 209 66.60 6.33 -47.93
CA ARG A 209 65.40 6.90 -47.31
C ARG A 209 64.48 5.84 -46.74
N GLU A 210 64.33 4.71 -47.43
CA GLU A 210 63.57 3.55 -46.98
C GLU A 210 64.18 2.95 -45.70
N GLU A 211 65.51 2.81 -45.66
CA GLU A 211 66.22 2.36 -44.45
C GLU A 211 66.07 3.35 -43.28
N ALA A 212 66.16 4.65 -43.54
CA ALA A 212 65.97 5.68 -42.52
C ALA A 212 64.53 5.68 -41.99
N ARG A 213 63.53 5.56 -42.86
CA ARG A 213 62.10 5.44 -42.50
C ARG A 213 61.81 4.20 -41.67
N LYS A 214 62.54 3.09 -41.88
CA LYS A 214 62.41 1.88 -41.04
C LYS A 214 63.13 1.99 -39.70
N ARG A 215 64.27 2.68 -39.65
CA ARG A 215 65.10 2.81 -38.42
C ARG A 215 64.58 3.86 -37.44
N GLN A 216 64.00 4.97 -37.91
CA GLN A 216 63.55 6.04 -37.01
C GLN A 216 62.38 5.62 -36.08
N PRO A 217 61.32 4.94 -36.57
CA PRO A 217 60.23 4.48 -35.71
C PRO A 217 60.68 3.43 -34.71
N SER A 218 61.58 2.50 -35.08
CA SER A 218 62.08 1.49 -34.14
C SER A 218 62.88 2.13 -33.02
N VAL A 219 63.74 3.10 -33.32
CA VAL A 219 64.48 3.87 -32.29
C VAL A 219 63.54 4.66 -31.39
N PHE A 220 62.49 5.26 -31.95
CA PHE A 220 61.49 6.00 -31.16
C PHE A 220 60.70 5.07 -30.24
N CYS A 221 60.21 3.93 -30.75
CA CYS A 221 59.50 2.93 -29.97
C CYS A 221 60.36 2.38 -28.83
N GLU A 222 61.64 2.08 -29.07
CA GLU A 222 62.54 1.59 -28.02
C GLU A 222 62.83 2.66 -26.95
N ARG A 223 62.97 3.93 -27.34
CA ARG A 223 63.08 5.04 -26.37
C ARG A 223 61.82 5.19 -25.53
N ALA A 224 60.64 5.16 -26.16
CA ALA A 224 59.36 5.27 -25.48
C ALA A 224 59.13 4.10 -24.51
N LYS A 225 59.48 2.87 -24.89
CA LYS A 225 59.45 1.69 -23.99
C LYS A 225 60.36 1.89 -22.78
N HIS A 226 61.61 2.31 -23.02
CA HIS A 226 62.56 2.53 -21.94
C HIS A 226 62.11 3.66 -20.98
N GLU A 227 61.55 4.76 -21.52
CA GLU A 227 60.99 5.84 -20.70
C GLU A 227 59.78 5.37 -19.89
N ALA A 228 58.87 4.60 -20.50
CA ALA A 228 57.73 4.01 -19.80
C ALA A 228 58.17 3.07 -18.67
N GLU A 229 59.12 2.16 -18.93
CA GLU A 229 59.67 1.27 -17.90
C GLU A 229 60.33 2.03 -16.75
N LYS A 230 61.04 3.12 -17.06
CA LYS A 230 61.65 3.98 -16.04
C LYS A 230 60.60 4.65 -15.17
N MET A 231 59.54 5.18 -15.78
CA MET A 231 58.41 5.77 -15.06
C MET A 231 57.71 4.74 -14.18
N THR A 232 57.47 3.52 -14.69
CA THR A 232 56.89 2.42 -13.90
C THR A 232 57.75 2.10 -12.68
N LYS A 233 59.06 1.93 -12.84
CA LYS A 233 59.99 1.66 -11.72
C LYS A 233 60.04 2.81 -10.71
N GLU A 234 59.93 4.06 -11.15
CA GLU A 234 59.87 5.21 -10.25
C GLU A 234 58.55 5.27 -9.47
N LEU A 235 57.43 4.94 -10.12
CA LEU A 235 56.14 4.84 -9.47
C LEU A 235 56.10 3.69 -8.43
N GLU A 236 56.68 2.53 -8.74
CA GLU A 236 56.83 1.42 -7.79
C GLU A 236 57.68 1.83 -6.58
N ARG A 237 58.78 2.56 -6.80
CA ARG A 237 59.61 3.10 -5.70
C ARG A 237 58.89 4.09 -4.81
N ARG A 238 58.02 4.94 -5.39
CA ARG A 238 57.24 5.94 -4.64
C ARG A 238 56.04 5.30 -3.92
N GLY A 239 55.41 4.31 -4.55
CA GLY A 239 54.21 3.62 -4.04
C GLY A 239 54.51 2.50 -3.04
N GLY A 240 55.72 1.92 -3.08
CA GLY A 240 56.14 0.85 -2.18
C GLY A 240 55.55 -0.52 -2.50
N THR A 241 54.70 -0.62 -3.53
CA THR A 241 54.08 -1.86 -4.03
C THR A 241 54.39 -2.02 -5.51
N THR A 242 54.73 -3.25 -5.90
CA THR A 242 55.05 -3.58 -7.30
C THR A 242 53.79 -3.80 -8.12
N LEU A 243 53.85 -3.60 -9.44
CA LEU A 243 52.70 -3.83 -10.32
C LEU A 243 52.20 -5.28 -10.22
N ASP A 244 53.12 -6.25 -10.11
CA ASP A 244 52.82 -7.67 -9.94
C ASP A 244 52.08 -7.98 -8.61
N GLU A 245 52.30 -7.21 -7.56
CA GLU A 245 51.56 -7.35 -6.29
C GLU A 245 50.13 -6.85 -6.43
N HIS A 246 49.92 -5.74 -7.15
CA HIS A 246 48.58 -5.23 -7.44
C HIS A 246 47.80 -6.18 -8.33
N GLU A 247 48.42 -6.77 -9.35
CA GLU A 247 47.79 -7.77 -10.20
C GLU A 247 47.40 -9.02 -9.40
N ARG A 248 48.29 -9.53 -8.54
CA ARG A 248 47.98 -10.65 -7.64
C ARG A 248 46.85 -10.32 -6.66
N ALA A 249 46.83 -9.12 -6.09
CA ALA A 249 45.76 -8.67 -5.19
C ALA A 249 44.41 -8.53 -5.92
N LEU A 250 44.42 -8.01 -7.14
CA LEU A 250 43.24 -7.91 -7.98
C LEU A 250 42.68 -9.30 -8.31
N GLU A 251 43.53 -10.23 -8.70
CA GLU A 251 43.15 -11.62 -8.99
C GLU A 251 42.64 -12.34 -7.73
N ALA A 252 43.21 -12.07 -6.55
CA ALA A 252 42.67 -12.59 -5.30
C ALA A 252 41.27 -12.03 -5.01
N LYS A 253 41.05 -10.72 -5.22
CA LYS A 253 39.75 -10.07 -5.02
C LYS A 253 38.70 -10.52 -6.03
N LYS A 254 39.08 -10.78 -7.28
CA LYS A 254 38.17 -11.39 -8.27
C LYS A 254 37.70 -12.77 -7.82
N ARG A 255 38.61 -13.61 -7.32
CA ARG A 255 38.25 -14.94 -6.78
C ARG A 255 37.32 -14.83 -5.58
N GLU A 256 37.63 -13.93 -4.63
CA GLU A 256 36.77 -13.67 -3.46
C GLU A 256 35.38 -13.19 -3.88
N SER A 257 35.29 -12.26 -4.83
CA SER A 257 34.02 -11.78 -5.37
C SER A 257 33.23 -12.89 -6.05
N SER A 258 33.89 -13.77 -6.81
CA SER A 258 33.23 -14.90 -7.47
C SER A 258 32.70 -15.92 -6.47
N ALA A 259 33.43 -16.17 -5.38
CA ALA A 259 32.99 -17.06 -4.30
C ALA A 259 31.79 -16.47 -3.55
N LEU A 260 31.82 -15.18 -3.24
CA LEU A 260 30.70 -14.48 -2.60
C LEU A 260 29.46 -14.44 -3.51
N GLN A 261 29.65 -14.31 -4.82
CA GLN A 261 28.55 -14.34 -5.78
C GLN A 261 27.90 -15.72 -5.82
N ALA A 262 28.68 -16.80 -5.91
CA ALA A 262 28.17 -18.17 -5.87
C ALA A 262 27.42 -18.48 -4.56
N ASP A 263 27.95 -18.02 -3.42
CA ASP A 263 27.32 -18.19 -2.11
C ASP A 263 26.00 -17.38 -1.96
N ARG A 264 25.92 -16.20 -2.59
CA ARG A 264 24.65 -15.44 -2.68
C ARG A 264 23.63 -16.15 -3.57
N GLU A 265 24.05 -16.68 -4.71
CA GLU A 265 23.19 -17.42 -5.62
C GLU A 265 22.65 -18.70 -4.97
N SER A 266 23.48 -19.45 -4.24
CA SER A 266 23.04 -20.62 -3.47
C SER A 266 21.99 -20.25 -2.43
N ARG A 267 22.20 -19.18 -1.66
CA ARG A 267 21.23 -18.71 -0.66
C ARG A 267 19.94 -18.22 -1.28
N ASN A 268 20.02 -17.49 -2.40
CA ASN A 268 18.83 -17.07 -3.13
C ASN A 268 18.03 -18.28 -3.61
N TRP A 269 18.69 -19.30 -4.16
CA TRP A 269 18.05 -20.52 -4.61
C TRP A 269 17.36 -21.27 -3.45
N GLU A 270 17.99 -21.38 -2.29
CA GLU A 270 17.38 -21.97 -1.08
C GLU A 270 16.16 -21.16 -0.60
N CYS A 271 16.24 -19.82 -0.62
CA CYS A 271 15.12 -18.95 -0.29
C CYS A 271 13.95 -19.12 -1.27
N GLU A 272 14.23 -19.18 -2.57
CA GLU A 272 13.19 -19.42 -3.58
C GLU A 272 12.51 -20.77 -3.39
N HIS A 273 13.30 -21.82 -3.17
CA HIS A 273 12.78 -23.16 -2.95
C HIS A 273 11.95 -23.25 -1.66
N THR A 274 12.37 -22.61 -0.56
CA THR A 274 11.59 -22.57 0.68
C THR A 274 10.29 -21.78 0.52
N VAL A 275 10.30 -20.67 -0.21
CA VAL A 275 9.09 -19.92 -0.54
C VAL A 275 8.11 -20.76 -1.36
N GLU A 276 8.60 -21.53 -2.33
CA GLU A 276 7.76 -22.40 -3.15
C GLU A 276 7.15 -23.55 -2.33
N ASN A 277 7.91 -24.13 -1.39
CA ASN A 277 7.37 -25.11 -0.43
C ASN A 277 6.28 -24.51 0.47
N ILE A 278 6.43 -23.25 0.89
CA ILE A 278 5.40 -22.55 1.67
C ILE A 278 4.16 -22.30 0.82
N ARG A 279 4.31 -21.89 -0.45
CA ARG A 279 3.18 -21.67 -1.37
C ARG A 279 2.35 -22.93 -1.58
N THR A 280 3.01 -24.04 -1.88
CA THR A 280 2.33 -25.32 -2.08
C THR A 280 1.64 -25.78 -0.80
N ARG A 281 2.32 -25.72 0.36
CA ARG A 281 1.72 -26.03 1.66
C ARG A 281 0.49 -25.17 1.94
N LYS A 282 0.57 -23.87 1.71
CA LYS A 282 -0.55 -22.93 1.86
C LYS A 282 -1.75 -23.34 0.99
N GLN A 283 -1.53 -23.69 -0.27
CA GLN A 283 -2.60 -24.16 -1.16
C GLN A 283 -3.27 -25.45 -0.64
N TYR A 284 -2.49 -26.40 -0.11
CA TYR A 284 -3.04 -27.61 0.50
C TYR A 284 -3.87 -27.30 1.76
N GLU A 285 -3.39 -26.40 2.61
CA GLU A 285 -4.09 -25.96 3.82
C GLU A 285 -5.39 -25.19 3.49
N GLU A 286 -5.37 -24.30 2.50
CA GLU A 286 -6.57 -23.60 2.00
C GLU A 286 -7.59 -24.58 1.44
N SER A 287 -7.15 -25.54 0.62
CA SER A 287 -8.01 -26.60 0.09
C SER A 287 -8.60 -27.49 1.20
N ALA A 288 -7.84 -27.75 2.26
CA ALA A 288 -8.34 -28.49 3.43
C ALA A 288 -9.37 -27.67 4.21
N SER A 289 -9.15 -26.37 4.38
CA SER A 289 -10.07 -25.44 5.03
C SER A 289 -11.39 -25.32 4.27
N ASP A 290 -11.34 -25.23 2.94
CA ASP A 290 -12.55 -25.16 2.11
C ASP A 290 -13.36 -26.46 2.18
N ARG A 291 -12.71 -27.63 2.18
CA ARG A 291 -13.38 -28.92 2.41
C ARG A 291 -14.05 -28.97 3.78
N LEU A 292 -13.39 -28.44 4.82
CA LEU A 292 -13.97 -28.39 6.16
C LEU A 292 -15.16 -27.43 6.23
N ARG A 293 -15.07 -26.27 5.56
CA ARG A 293 -16.19 -25.32 5.46
C ARG A 293 -17.40 -25.95 4.77
N GLN A 294 -17.18 -26.69 3.68
CA GLN A 294 -18.24 -27.45 3.02
C GLN A 294 -18.83 -28.53 3.94
N ALA A 295 -17.98 -29.25 4.68
CA ALA A 295 -18.44 -30.25 5.63
C ALA A 295 -19.24 -29.63 6.80
N MET A 296 -18.95 -28.39 7.19
CA MET A 296 -19.69 -27.67 8.24
C MET A 296 -21.07 -27.17 7.81
N GLN A 297 -21.33 -26.97 6.51
CA GLN A 297 -22.63 -26.51 6.04
C GLN A 297 -23.77 -27.49 6.37
N GLN A 298 -23.50 -28.80 6.28
CA GLN A 298 -24.47 -29.86 6.60
C GLN A 298 -24.93 -29.81 8.08
N PRO A 299 -24.03 -29.87 9.09
CA PRO A 299 -24.44 -29.78 10.48
C PRO A 299 -25.01 -28.43 10.86
N GLU A 300 -24.59 -27.31 10.24
CA GLU A 300 -25.20 -26.00 10.45
C GLU A 300 -26.67 -25.98 10.00
N GLN A 301 -26.95 -26.52 8.80
CA GLN A 301 -28.31 -26.69 8.31
C GLN A 301 -29.12 -27.61 9.24
N GLU A 302 -28.54 -28.73 9.66
CA GLU A 302 -29.19 -29.64 10.61
C GLU A 302 -29.49 -28.96 11.96
N LEU A 303 -28.57 -28.15 12.47
CA LEU A 303 -28.77 -27.37 13.69
C LEU A 303 -29.93 -26.38 13.53
N SER A 304 -29.99 -25.65 12.42
CA SER A 304 -31.07 -24.70 12.15
C SER A 304 -32.43 -25.41 12.10
N LEU A 305 -32.51 -26.58 11.46
CA LEU A 305 -33.71 -27.40 11.42
C LEU A 305 -34.10 -27.88 12.83
N ARG A 306 -33.15 -28.37 13.62
CA ARG A 306 -33.40 -28.80 15.01
C ARG A 306 -33.85 -27.64 15.90
N GLN A 307 -33.26 -26.46 15.76
CA GLN A 307 -33.67 -25.26 16.49
C GLN A 307 -35.12 -24.89 16.15
N SER A 308 -35.48 -24.82 14.87
CA SER A 308 -36.87 -24.55 14.47
C SER A 308 -37.86 -25.62 14.96
N ALA A 309 -37.45 -26.88 15.01
CA ALA A 309 -38.27 -27.97 15.55
C ALA A 309 -38.45 -27.87 17.07
N ILE A 310 -37.46 -27.34 17.79
CA ILE A 310 -37.56 -27.07 19.23
C ILE A 310 -38.49 -25.89 19.48
N GLU A 311 -38.31 -24.76 18.77
CA GLU A 311 -39.16 -23.57 18.90
C GLU A 311 -40.64 -23.89 18.66
N THR A 312 -40.94 -24.68 17.63
CA THR A 312 -42.32 -25.11 17.36
C THR A 312 -42.90 -25.99 18.46
N ARG A 313 -42.09 -26.87 19.08
CA ARG A 313 -42.54 -27.67 20.22
C ARG A 313 -42.71 -26.84 21.49
N GLU A 314 -41.86 -25.84 21.71
CA GLU A 314 -42.00 -24.91 22.83
C GLU A 314 -43.30 -24.12 22.73
N GLN A 315 -43.62 -23.59 21.55
CA GLN A 315 -44.91 -22.94 21.28
C GLN A 315 -46.10 -23.88 21.53
N GLN A 316 -46.02 -25.14 21.08
CA GLN A 316 -47.07 -26.13 21.36
C GLN A 316 -47.22 -26.40 22.86
N LEU A 317 -46.11 -26.51 23.60
CA LEU A 317 -46.14 -26.72 25.05
C LEU A 317 -46.74 -25.52 25.78
N GLU A 318 -46.44 -24.30 25.36
CA GLU A 318 -47.02 -23.08 25.93
C GLU A 318 -48.54 -23.07 25.75
N MET A 319 -49.03 -23.40 24.55
CA MET A 319 -50.47 -23.52 24.29
C MET A 319 -51.14 -24.56 25.19
N VAL A 320 -50.54 -25.74 25.34
CA VAL A 320 -51.06 -26.80 26.23
C VAL A 320 -51.06 -26.35 27.70
N GLN A 321 -50.05 -25.60 28.14
CA GLN A 321 -50.00 -25.06 29.50
C GLN A 321 -51.09 -24.02 29.74
N LEU A 322 -51.37 -23.15 28.76
CA LEU A 322 -52.46 -22.19 28.82
C LEU A 322 -53.82 -22.88 28.88
N ASP A 323 -54.06 -23.90 28.07
CA ASP A 323 -55.30 -24.67 28.11
C ASP A 323 -55.46 -25.42 29.43
N ARG A 324 -54.37 -25.97 29.97
CA ARG A 324 -54.39 -26.61 31.29
C ARG A 324 -54.68 -25.59 32.40
N ALA A 325 -54.16 -24.37 32.31
CA ALA A 325 -54.45 -23.29 33.24
C ALA A 325 -55.93 -22.87 33.17
N ARG A 326 -56.45 -22.65 31.96
CA ARG A 326 -57.88 -22.36 31.73
C ARG A 326 -58.80 -23.45 32.25
N GLY A 327 -58.43 -24.72 32.04
CA GLY A 327 -59.17 -25.87 32.56
C GLY A 327 -59.21 -25.87 34.09
N ARG A 328 -58.07 -25.61 34.76
CA ARG A 328 -58.04 -25.46 36.22
C ARG A 328 -58.92 -24.31 36.70
N GLU A 329 -58.86 -23.15 36.05
CA GLU A 329 -59.70 -22.00 36.40
C GLU A 329 -61.19 -22.28 36.21
N ALA A 330 -61.57 -23.01 35.16
CA ALA A 330 -62.96 -23.43 34.94
C ALA A 330 -63.45 -24.35 36.07
N VAL A 331 -62.65 -25.37 36.42
CA VAL A 331 -62.98 -26.28 37.54
C VAL A 331 -63.08 -25.52 38.86
N MET A 332 -62.17 -24.58 39.12
CA MET A 332 -62.25 -23.75 40.33
C MET A 332 -63.51 -22.89 40.33
N ARG A 333 -63.88 -22.25 39.23
CA ARG A 333 -65.12 -21.46 39.10
C ARG A 333 -66.36 -22.32 39.35
N GLU A 334 -66.43 -23.52 38.76
CA GLU A 334 -67.53 -24.45 39.01
C GLU A 334 -67.60 -24.88 40.47
N ARG A 335 -66.47 -25.22 41.09
CA ARG A 335 -66.43 -25.57 42.53
C ARG A 335 -66.98 -24.44 43.39
N HIS A 336 -66.57 -23.20 43.16
CA HIS A 336 -67.10 -22.04 43.87
C HIS A 336 -68.60 -21.85 43.63
N SER A 337 -69.08 -22.06 42.39
CA SER A 337 -70.50 -21.99 42.06
C SER A 337 -71.31 -23.08 42.77
N ILE A 338 -70.81 -24.32 42.81
CA ILE A 338 -71.43 -25.44 43.51
C ILE A 338 -71.43 -25.20 45.02
N GLU A 339 -70.33 -24.69 45.58
CA GLU A 339 -70.25 -24.34 47.00
C GLU A 339 -71.25 -23.23 47.36
N ALA A 340 -71.37 -22.19 46.53
CA ALA A 340 -72.36 -21.14 46.71
C ALA A 340 -73.79 -21.70 46.69
N ALA A 341 -74.14 -22.53 45.70
CA ALA A 341 -75.44 -23.19 45.63
C ALA A 341 -75.69 -24.13 46.83
N ARG A 342 -74.67 -24.85 47.32
CA ARG A 342 -74.79 -25.66 48.54
C ARG A 342 -75.03 -24.80 49.77
N ARG A 343 -74.40 -23.62 49.87
CA ARG A 343 -74.64 -22.68 50.98
C ARG A 343 -76.08 -22.16 50.96
N THR A 344 -76.60 -21.76 49.81
CA THR A 344 -77.99 -21.28 49.72
C THR A 344 -78.99 -22.36 50.13
N VAL A 345 -78.82 -23.60 49.67
CA VAL A 345 -79.68 -24.73 50.07
C VAL A 345 -79.61 -24.99 51.58
N ARG A 346 -78.41 -24.99 52.17
CA ARG A 346 -78.25 -25.17 53.63
C ARG A 346 -78.95 -24.04 54.40
N GLU A 347 -78.82 -22.80 53.95
CA GLU A 347 -79.48 -21.66 54.58
C GLU A 347 -81.00 -21.76 54.51
N GLU A 348 -81.56 -22.15 53.36
CA GLU A 348 -82.99 -22.40 53.19
C GLU A 348 -83.49 -23.51 54.12
N ARG A 349 -82.78 -24.64 54.21
CA ARG A 349 -83.12 -25.72 55.16
C ARG A 349 -83.06 -25.26 56.60
N CYS A 350 -82.03 -24.51 56.99
CA CYS A 350 -81.95 -23.91 58.33
C CYS A 350 -83.11 -22.93 58.61
N ARG A 351 -83.59 -22.20 57.61
CA ARG A 351 -84.80 -21.36 57.75
C ARG A 351 -86.05 -22.21 57.95
N GLN A 352 -86.25 -23.27 57.16
CA GLN A 352 -87.37 -24.21 57.30
C GLN A 352 -87.39 -24.87 58.68
N ARG A 353 -86.25 -25.38 59.15
CA ARG A 353 -86.15 -26.01 60.48
C ARG A 353 -86.43 -25.02 61.61
N ARG A 354 -85.98 -23.76 61.49
CA ARG A 354 -86.34 -22.69 62.45
C ARG A 354 -87.85 -22.45 62.48
N GLN A 355 -88.52 -22.44 61.33
CA GLN A 355 -89.97 -22.31 61.25
C GLN A 355 -90.68 -23.49 61.91
N TRP A 356 -90.26 -24.73 61.64
CA TRP A 356 -90.83 -25.93 62.28
C TRP A 356 -90.63 -25.93 63.79
N ILE A 357 -89.43 -25.60 64.27
CA ILE A 357 -89.15 -25.48 65.71
C ILE A 357 -90.06 -24.43 66.36
N HIS A 358 -90.28 -23.30 65.68
CA HIS A 358 -91.19 -22.28 66.17
C HIS A 358 -92.62 -22.80 66.28
N GLN A 359 -93.13 -23.49 65.25
CA GLN A 359 -94.45 -24.13 65.28
C GLN A 359 -94.59 -25.18 66.39
N ILE A 360 -93.57 -26.03 66.59
CA ILE A 360 -93.56 -27.03 67.67
C ILE A 360 -93.57 -26.35 69.04
N LYS A 361 -92.78 -25.28 69.23
CA LYS A 361 -92.80 -24.50 70.47
C LYS A 361 -94.15 -23.83 70.74
N GLU A 362 -94.78 -23.27 69.72
CA GLU A 362 -96.13 -22.71 69.85
C GLU A 362 -97.16 -23.78 70.22
N MET A 363 -97.07 -24.98 69.63
CA MET A 363 -97.91 -26.12 70.01
C MET A 363 -97.65 -26.54 71.46
N ASN A 364 -96.38 -26.76 71.83
CA ASN A 364 -95.97 -27.15 73.18
C ASN A 364 -96.38 -26.13 74.24
N ALA A 365 -96.41 -24.83 73.92
CA ALA A 365 -96.90 -23.80 74.83
C ALA A 365 -98.43 -23.86 75.06
N LYS A 366 -99.20 -24.23 74.04
CA LYS A 366 -100.67 -24.38 74.12
C LYS A 366 -101.10 -25.64 74.88
N PHE A 367 -100.30 -26.71 74.88
CA PHE A 367 -100.64 -27.97 75.56
C PHE A 367 -100.85 -27.80 77.09
N PRO A 368 -99.94 -27.16 77.86
CA PRO A 368 -100.16 -26.84 79.27
C PRO A 368 -101.38 -25.94 79.50
N GLU A 369 -101.64 -25.00 78.59
CA GLU A 369 -102.84 -24.14 78.65
C GLU A 369 -104.14 -24.94 78.45
N GLN A 370 -104.12 -26.03 77.68
CA GLN A 370 -105.27 -26.95 77.53
C GLN A 370 -105.43 -27.91 78.72
N VAL A 371 -104.33 -28.29 79.37
CA VAL A 371 -104.36 -29.18 80.56
C VAL A 371 -104.73 -28.40 81.84
N ARG A 372 -104.39 -27.11 81.93
CA ARG A 372 -104.65 -26.26 83.11
C ARG A 372 -106.14 -26.12 83.49
N PRO A 373 -107.11 -25.98 82.57
CA PRO A 373 -108.54 -25.99 82.88
C PRO A 373 -108.99 -27.31 83.53
N LEU A 374 -108.44 -28.46 83.10
CA LEU A 374 -108.74 -29.76 83.69
C LEU A 374 -108.25 -29.83 85.15
N ALA A 375 -107.08 -29.26 85.44
CA ALA A 375 -106.56 -29.12 86.80
C ALA A 375 -107.35 -28.11 87.66
N GLU A 376 -107.83 -27.01 87.07
CA GLU A 376 -108.64 -25.98 87.75
C GLU A 376 -110.08 -26.44 88.01
N GLU A 377 -110.68 -27.23 87.12
CA GLU A 377 -111.98 -27.88 87.32
C GLU A 377 -111.93 -28.91 88.46
N ARG A 378 -110.84 -29.67 88.60
CA ARG A 378 -110.63 -30.58 89.74
C ARG A 378 -110.55 -29.83 91.08
N LYS A 379 -109.88 -28.68 91.13
CA LYS A 379 -109.85 -27.81 92.34
C LYS A 379 -111.24 -27.29 92.72
N LYS A 380 -112.08 -26.95 91.74
CA LYS A 380 -113.47 -26.51 91.99
C LYS A 380 -114.37 -27.64 92.54
N LYS A 381 -114.10 -28.90 92.18
CA LYS A 381 -114.86 -30.08 92.63
C LYS A 381 -114.38 -30.71 93.96
N ARG A 382 -113.27 -30.22 94.55
CA ARG A 382 -112.62 -30.78 95.77
C ARG A 382 -112.20 -32.26 95.65
N GLU A 383 -111.91 -32.72 94.43
CA GLU A 383 -111.38 -34.06 94.18
C GLU A 383 -109.84 -34.03 94.25
N GLN A 384 -109.22 -34.97 94.98
CA GLN A 384 -107.76 -35.15 94.95
C GLN A 384 -107.35 -35.82 93.64
N ALA A 385 -106.28 -35.33 93.02
CA ALA A 385 -105.71 -35.96 91.83
C ALA A 385 -105.33 -37.42 92.15
N THR A 386 -105.68 -38.35 91.26
CA THR A 386 -105.22 -39.73 91.42
C THR A 386 -103.73 -39.80 91.10
N ALA A 387 -102.97 -40.63 91.82
CA ALA A 387 -101.51 -40.73 91.64
C ALA A 387 -101.09 -41.06 90.19
N LYS A 388 -101.98 -41.67 89.39
CA LYS A 388 -101.75 -41.97 87.96
C LYS A 388 -101.85 -40.74 87.06
N GLU A 389 -102.77 -39.82 87.35
CA GLU A 389 -102.95 -38.60 86.56
C GLU A 389 -101.84 -37.58 86.84
N ASP A 390 -101.47 -37.41 88.11
CA ASP A 390 -100.33 -36.59 88.53
C ASP A 390 -99.00 -37.12 87.95
N ALA A 391 -98.86 -38.44 87.84
CA ALA A 391 -97.72 -39.06 87.16
C ALA A 391 -97.75 -38.80 85.65
N ALA A 392 -98.92 -38.81 85.02
CA ALA A 392 -99.07 -38.54 83.59
C ALA A 392 -98.82 -37.07 83.23
N GLU A 393 -99.30 -36.11 84.04
CA GLU A 393 -99.01 -34.68 83.84
C GLU A 393 -97.51 -34.37 84.04
N ARG A 394 -96.87 -35.01 85.04
CA ARG A 394 -95.41 -34.90 85.23
C ARG A 394 -94.62 -35.55 84.11
N ALA A 395 -95.07 -36.70 83.59
CA ALA A 395 -94.46 -37.34 82.44
C ALA A 395 -94.58 -36.46 81.18
N LEU A 396 -95.76 -35.89 80.91
CA LEU A 396 -95.98 -34.99 79.77
C LEU A 396 -95.12 -33.73 79.87
N ALA A 397 -95.02 -33.11 81.06
CA ALA A 397 -94.16 -31.96 81.27
C ALA A 397 -92.66 -32.31 81.11
N ALA A 398 -92.25 -33.51 81.53
CA ALA A 398 -90.90 -34.02 81.32
C ALA A 398 -90.63 -34.28 79.82
N ASP A 399 -91.60 -34.82 79.08
CA ASP A 399 -91.50 -35.07 77.64
C ASP A 399 -91.43 -33.75 76.85
N ILE A 400 -92.26 -32.75 77.17
CA ILE A 400 -92.19 -31.41 76.57
C ILE A 400 -90.81 -30.79 76.83
N LYS A 401 -90.30 -30.88 78.06
CA LYS A 401 -88.97 -30.36 78.42
C LYS A 401 -87.87 -31.08 77.65
N MET A 402 -87.96 -32.40 77.53
CA MET A 402 -87.01 -33.20 76.75
C MET A 402 -87.03 -32.78 75.28
N ILE A 403 -88.21 -32.62 74.67
CA ILE A 403 -88.35 -32.16 73.28
C ILE A 403 -87.71 -30.78 73.11
N GLU A 404 -87.99 -29.83 74.01
CA GLU A 404 -87.43 -28.48 73.94
C GLU A 404 -85.90 -28.43 74.06
N GLU A 405 -85.28 -29.36 74.79
CA GLU A 405 -83.82 -29.50 74.89
C GLU A 405 -83.18 -30.00 73.59
N TYR A 406 -83.90 -30.80 72.78
CA TYR A 406 -83.42 -31.32 71.50
C TYR A 406 -83.70 -30.40 70.30
N LEU A 407 -84.75 -29.58 70.34
CA LEU A 407 -85.14 -28.71 69.22
C LEU A 407 -84.00 -27.82 68.68
N PRO A 408 -83.19 -27.12 69.50
CA PRO A 408 -82.09 -26.29 69.00
C PRO A 408 -81.00 -27.07 68.25
N LYS A 409 -80.76 -28.34 68.64
CA LYS A 409 -79.74 -29.21 68.03
C LYS A 409 -80.11 -29.61 66.60
N LEU A 410 -81.40 -29.57 66.24
CA LEU A 410 -81.88 -29.83 64.89
C LEU A 410 -81.52 -28.73 63.89
N ILE A 411 -81.25 -27.50 64.34
CA ILE A 411 -80.86 -26.39 63.44
C ILE A 411 -79.45 -26.63 62.89
N SER A 412 -78.55 -27.20 63.70
CA SER A 412 -77.14 -27.44 63.36
C SER A 412 -76.87 -28.77 62.67
N LEU A 413 -77.89 -29.62 62.47
CA LEU A 413 -77.71 -30.93 61.83
C LEU A 413 -77.37 -30.76 60.34
N GLU A 414 -76.21 -31.23 59.90
CA GLU A 414 -75.91 -31.22 58.47
C GLU A 414 -76.78 -32.25 57.73
N ASP A 415 -77.45 -31.84 56.65
CA ASP A 415 -78.23 -32.74 55.77
C ASP A 415 -77.34 -33.64 54.90
N ILE A 416 -76.03 -33.41 54.91
CA ILE A 416 -75.07 -34.19 54.16
C ILE A 416 -74.56 -35.28 55.09
N PRO A 417 -74.73 -36.56 54.75
CA PRO A 417 -74.14 -37.62 55.55
C PRO A 417 -72.63 -37.46 55.55
N VAL A 418 -72.04 -37.41 56.76
CA VAL A 418 -70.58 -37.33 56.95
C VAL A 418 -69.88 -38.51 56.27
N ASN A 419 -70.58 -39.66 56.15
CA ASN A 419 -70.17 -40.81 55.36
C ASN A 419 -71.37 -41.38 54.55
N PRO A 420 -71.37 -41.24 53.20
CA PRO A 420 -72.47 -41.74 52.37
C PRO A 420 -72.57 -43.28 52.37
N GLU A 421 -71.48 -44.00 52.63
CA GLU A 421 -71.45 -45.46 52.68
C GLU A 421 -72.17 -45.99 53.94
N GLU A 422 -71.85 -45.43 55.11
CA GLU A 422 -72.51 -45.78 56.38
C GLU A 422 -74.01 -45.46 56.35
N THR A 423 -74.39 -44.35 55.71
CA THR A 423 -75.80 -43.95 55.58
C THR A 423 -76.58 -44.89 54.65
N GLY A 424 -75.91 -45.47 53.64
CA GLY A 424 -76.46 -46.52 52.80
C GLY A 424 -76.71 -47.82 53.56
N ILE A 425 -75.84 -48.16 54.51
CA ILE A 425 -76.00 -49.35 55.38
C ILE A 425 -77.18 -49.16 56.34
N ILE A 426 -77.25 -48.00 57.00
CA ILE A 426 -78.33 -47.69 57.95
C ILE A 426 -79.70 -47.67 57.26
N ARG A 427 -79.81 -47.13 56.03
CA ARG A 427 -81.07 -47.19 55.25
C ARG A 427 -81.50 -48.62 54.97
N ARG A 428 -80.59 -49.49 54.53
CA ARG A 428 -80.92 -50.90 54.25
C ARG A 428 -81.37 -51.64 55.51
N GLN A 429 -80.77 -51.34 56.67
CA GLN A 429 -81.18 -51.91 57.95
C GLN A 429 -82.59 -51.44 58.36
N PHE A 430 -82.92 -50.16 58.15
CA PHE A 430 -84.26 -49.66 58.40
C PHE A 430 -85.30 -50.26 57.44
N ASP A 431 -84.98 -50.36 56.14
CA ASP A 431 -85.86 -51.01 55.17
C ASP A 431 -86.11 -52.49 55.54
N GLU A 432 -85.09 -53.22 55.99
CA GLU A 432 -85.23 -54.58 56.52
C GLU A 432 -86.15 -54.63 57.75
N VAL A 433 -86.02 -53.71 58.69
CA VAL A 433 -86.88 -53.65 59.88
C VAL A 433 -88.34 -53.34 59.52
N PHE A 434 -88.58 -52.37 58.61
CA PHE A 434 -89.94 -52.05 58.18
C PHE A 434 -90.59 -53.18 57.39
N THR A 435 -89.82 -53.92 56.58
CA THR A 435 -90.35 -55.12 55.89
C THR A 435 -90.64 -56.29 56.85
N GLN A 436 -89.96 -56.36 58.00
CA GLN A 436 -90.28 -57.33 59.05
C GLN A 436 -91.55 -56.94 59.82
N GLU A 437 -91.77 -55.65 60.07
CA GLU A 437 -93.02 -55.16 60.69
C GLU A 437 -94.25 -55.39 59.79
N GLU A 438 -94.14 -55.27 58.47
CA GLU A 438 -95.27 -55.58 57.55
C GLU A 438 -95.64 -57.07 57.49
N GLN A 439 -94.79 -57.97 57.97
CA GLN A 439 -95.03 -59.41 58.02
C GLN A 439 -95.60 -59.92 59.35
N THR A 440 -95.83 -59.02 60.33
CA THR A 440 -96.42 -59.33 61.64
C THR A 440 -97.80 -58.71 61.76
#